data_AF-Q75CN0-F1
#
_entry.id   AF-Q75CN0-F1
#
_cell.length_a   1.000
_cell.length_b   1.000
_cell.length_c   1.000
_cell.angle_alpha   90.00
_cell.angle_beta   90.00
_cell.angle_gamma   90.00
#
_symmetry.space_group_name_H-M   'P 1'
#
loop_
_entity.id
_entity.type
_entity.pdbx_description
1 polymer ?
#
loop_
_entity_poly.entity_id
_entity_poly.type
_entity_poly.pdbx_seq_one_letter_code
_entity_poly.pdbx_strand_id
1 'polypeptide(L)'
;METNTVIIASRAADVTADAFVESFEALLQEHVLRRAHVTAEEPLQLCVLPNMRRLVVVAPTAAVARLVVDAFAAHGPPDREHMCAVGFSLLDTPRESAHLAVPAARRLLLVSPPQSPPPEFDFSRLEDGPHRPAQVPGQDLPPGQPVTVLAPPTGAKIVLHPCESLAGAASVEHVHTTLPPRSVFDDE
;
A
#
# COMPACT_ATOMS: atom_id res chain seq x y z
N MET A 1 26.53 14.17 14.00
CA MET A 1 25.75 13.25 14.84
C MET A 1 25.48 12.03 14.01
N GLU A 2 25.82 10.85 14.51
CA GLU A 2 25.65 9.59 13.79
C GLU A 2 24.38 8.92 14.29
N THR A 3 23.56 8.46 13.37
CA THR A 3 22.32 7.72 13.64
C THR A 3 22.36 6.41 12.88
N ASN A 4 21.44 5.50 13.19
CA ASN A 4 21.28 4.23 12.50
C ASN A 4 20.70 4.39 11.08
N THR A 5 20.32 5.61 10.69
CA THR A 5 19.62 5.87 9.42
C THR A 5 20.45 6.78 8.54
N VAL A 6 20.69 6.37 7.29
CA VAL A 6 21.44 7.12 6.28
C VAL A 6 20.47 7.52 5.16
N ILE A 7 20.59 8.75 4.70
CA ILE A 7 19.80 9.30 3.59
C ILE A 7 20.77 9.62 2.46
N ILE A 8 20.42 9.14 1.26
CA ILE A 8 21.14 9.39 0.02
C ILE A 8 20.21 10.18 -0.88
N ALA A 9 20.67 11.33 -1.35
CA ALA A 9 19.92 12.20 -2.23
C ALA A 9 20.84 12.82 -3.28
N SER A 10 20.33 13.09 -4.47
CA SER A 10 21.08 13.80 -5.50
C SER A 10 20.24 14.91 -6.10
N ARG A 11 20.91 15.99 -6.52
CA ARG A 11 20.28 17.06 -7.30
C ARG A 11 20.35 16.82 -8.81
N ALA A 12 21.28 15.98 -9.24
CA ALA A 12 21.60 15.77 -10.65
C ALA A 12 21.18 14.37 -11.13
N ALA A 13 21.39 13.34 -10.30
CA ALA A 13 21.04 11.96 -10.61
C ALA A 13 19.66 11.59 -10.04
N ASP A 14 18.98 10.66 -10.70
CA ASP A 14 17.91 9.93 -10.05
C ASP A 14 18.50 8.74 -9.26
N VAL A 15 18.66 8.93 -7.95
CA VAL A 15 19.15 7.88 -7.03
C VAL A 15 18.15 6.74 -6.83
N THR A 16 16.93 6.87 -7.38
CA THR A 16 15.87 5.85 -7.27
C THR A 16 15.72 5.02 -8.55
N ALA A 17 16.50 5.33 -9.60
CA ALA A 17 16.54 4.53 -10.81
C ALA A 17 17.15 3.15 -10.55
N ASP A 18 16.59 2.11 -11.17
CA ASP A 18 16.97 0.71 -10.97
C ASP A 18 18.49 0.49 -11.07
N ALA A 19 19.14 1.06 -12.11
CA ALA A 19 20.58 0.94 -12.30
C ALA A 19 21.41 1.50 -11.12
N PHE A 20 20.96 2.60 -10.50
CA PHE A 20 21.62 3.17 -9.33
C PHE A 20 21.37 2.30 -8.10
N VAL A 21 20.13 1.85 -7.91
CA VAL A 21 19.74 0.98 -6.78
C VAL A 21 20.51 -0.32 -6.83
N GLU A 22 20.57 -1.00 -7.98
CA GLU A 22 21.35 -2.23 -8.18
C GLU A 22 22.84 -2.02 -7.89
N SER A 23 23.42 -0.93 -8.40
CA SER A 23 24.83 -0.60 -8.13
C SER A 23 25.08 -0.33 -6.65
N PHE A 24 24.14 0.33 -5.97
CA PHE A 24 24.24 0.61 -4.54
C PHE A 24 24.05 -0.66 -3.70
N GLU A 25 23.13 -1.54 -4.06
CA GLU A 25 22.96 -2.86 -3.44
C GLU A 25 24.23 -3.70 -3.55
N ALA A 26 24.86 -3.74 -4.72
CA ALA A 26 26.14 -4.43 -4.91
C ALA A 26 27.24 -3.86 -4.00
N LEU A 27 27.30 -2.54 -3.84
CA LEU A 27 28.21 -1.87 -2.91
C LEU A 27 27.95 -2.30 -1.46
N LEU A 28 26.68 -2.32 -1.03
CA LEU A 28 26.29 -2.77 0.31
C LEU A 28 26.68 -4.23 0.54
N GLN A 29 26.42 -5.11 -0.43
CA GLN A 29 26.76 -6.53 -0.35
C GLN A 29 28.26 -6.75 -0.21
N GLU A 30 29.07 -6.08 -1.04
CA GLU A 30 30.52 -6.29 -1.05
C GLU A 30 31.22 -5.67 0.17
N HIS A 31 30.83 -4.47 0.58
CA HIS A 31 31.61 -3.68 1.54
C HIS A 31 30.98 -3.57 2.93
N VAL A 32 29.65 -3.70 3.05
CA VAL A 32 28.95 -3.55 4.34
C VAL A 32 28.56 -4.91 4.90
N LEU A 33 27.83 -5.72 4.15
CA LEU A 33 27.29 -7.01 4.62
C LEU A 33 28.38 -8.05 4.92
N ARG A 34 29.56 -7.96 4.28
CA ARG A 34 30.70 -8.81 4.62
C ARG A 34 31.38 -8.46 5.94
N ARG A 35 31.21 -7.22 6.43
CA ARG A 35 31.90 -6.68 7.61
C ARG A 35 30.97 -6.50 8.81
N ALA A 36 29.68 -6.36 8.56
CA ALA A 36 28.65 -6.20 9.57
C ALA A 36 27.88 -7.52 9.77
N HIS A 37 27.56 -7.83 11.02
CA HIS A 37 26.67 -8.94 11.34
C HIS A 37 25.21 -8.47 11.18
N VAL A 38 24.61 -8.76 10.03
CA VAL A 38 23.21 -8.44 9.72
C VAL A 38 22.40 -9.74 9.78
N THR A 39 21.32 -9.76 10.57
CA THR A 39 20.46 -10.95 10.75
C THR A 39 19.04 -10.68 10.29
N ALA A 40 18.20 -11.71 10.23
CA ALA A 40 16.78 -11.54 9.94
C ALA A 40 16.06 -10.69 11.02
N GLU A 41 16.52 -10.79 12.27
CA GLU A 41 16.00 -9.95 13.36
C GLU A 41 16.52 -8.51 13.24
N GLU A 42 17.79 -8.35 12.86
CA GLU A 42 18.50 -7.07 12.71
C GLU A 42 18.86 -6.78 11.25
N PRO A 43 17.87 -6.57 10.37
CA PRO A 43 18.14 -6.40 8.95
C PRO A 43 18.69 -5.01 8.65
N LEU A 44 19.51 -4.93 7.61
CA LEU A 44 19.81 -3.69 6.91
C LEU A 44 18.69 -3.47 5.89
N GLN A 45 17.93 -2.39 6.04
CA GLN A 45 16.80 -2.08 5.16
C GLN A 45 17.19 -0.99 4.18
N LEU A 46 16.91 -1.22 2.90
CA LEU A 46 17.02 -0.22 1.84
C LEU A 46 15.62 0.19 1.39
N CYS A 47 15.23 1.42 1.67
CA CYS A 47 13.95 1.98 1.27
C CYS A 47 14.15 2.95 0.09
N VAL A 48 13.55 2.61 -1.05
CA VAL A 48 13.54 3.48 -2.23
C VAL A 48 12.32 4.40 -2.16
N LEU A 49 12.53 5.71 -2.24
CA LEU A 49 11.46 6.71 -2.20
C LEU A 49 11.44 7.52 -3.51
N PRO A 50 10.86 6.99 -4.61
CA PRO A 50 10.92 7.60 -5.95
C PRO A 50 10.37 9.02 -5.98
N ASN A 51 9.23 9.25 -5.34
CA ASN A 51 8.58 10.56 -5.29
C ASN A 51 9.41 11.62 -4.55
N MET A 52 10.32 11.19 -3.67
CA MET A 52 11.21 12.08 -2.93
C MET A 52 12.61 12.14 -3.52
N ARG A 53 12.91 11.31 -4.54
CA ARG A 53 14.25 11.08 -5.11
C ARG A 53 15.30 10.83 -4.02
N ARG A 54 14.96 9.94 -3.10
CA ARG A 54 15.81 9.59 -1.95
C ARG A 54 15.90 8.07 -1.80
N LEU A 55 17.08 7.62 -1.41
CA LEU A 55 17.24 6.31 -0.78
C LEU A 55 17.43 6.51 0.71
N VAL A 56 16.79 5.66 1.51
CA VAL A 56 16.95 5.63 2.95
C VAL A 56 17.47 4.25 3.33
N VAL A 57 18.60 4.22 4.02
CA VAL A 57 19.19 3.00 4.56
C VAL A 57 18.99 3.00 6.07
N VAL A 58 18.23 2.04 6.58
CA VAL A 58 18.05 1.84 8.02
C VAL A 58 18.93 0.66 8.42
N ALA A 59 19.98 0.95 9.19
CA ALA A 59 20.91 -0.03 9.70
C ALA A 59 20.50 -0.49 11.11
N PRO A 60 20.93 -1.68 11.54
CA PRO A 60 20.62 -2.17 12.89
C PRO A 60 21.32 -1.36 13.98
N THR A 61 22.49 -0.78 13.69
CA THR A 61 23.23 0.07 14.62
C THR A 61 23.87 1.26 13.90
N ALA A 62 24.18 2.33 14.64
CA ALA A 62 24.90 3.48 14.12
C ALA A 62 26.30 3.12 13.57
N ALA A 63 26.94 2.08 14.12
CA ALA A 63 28.23 1.59 13.61
C ALA A 63 28.10 1.01 12.19
N VAL A 64 27.03 0.26 11.91
CA VAL A 64 26.75 -0.26 10.56
C VAL A 64 26.36 0.88 9.61
N ALA A 65 25.56 1.84 10.08
CA ALA A 65 25.25 3.04 9.30
C ALA A 65 26.53 3.81 8.91
N ARG A 66 27.50 3.93 9.82
CA ARG A 66 28.80 4.54 9.50
C ARG A 66 29.57 3.75 8.45
N LEU A 67 29.55 2.42 8.50
CA LEU A 67 30.15 1.59 7.44
C LEU A 67 29.52 1.85 6.07
N VAL A 68 28.21 2.10 6.00
CA VAL A 68 27.52 2.46 4.75
C VAL A 68 28.06 3.78 4.20
N VAL A 69 28.17 4.81 5.05
CA VAL A 69 28.69 6.13 4.65
C VAL A 69 30.15 6.02 4.19
N ASP A 70 30.98 5.29 4.94
CA ASP A 70 32.40 5.08 4.61
C ASP A 70 32.57 4.30 3.31
N ALA A 71 31.77 3.25 3.09
CA ALA A 71 31.79 2.46 1.86
C ALA A 71 31.35 3.31 0.65
N PHE A 72 30.33 4.15 0.80
CA PHE A 72 29.91 5.06 -0.25
C PHE A 72 30.98 6.12 -0.56
N ALA A 73 31.65 6.66 0.46
CA ALA A 73 32.72 7.63 0.27
C ALA A 73 33.95 7.03 -0.44
N ALA A 74 34.27 5.76 -0.17
CA ALA A 74 35.43 5.07 -0.73
C ALA A 74 35.17 4.44 -2.12
N HIS A 75 33.98 3.90 -2.34
CA HIS A 75 33.65 3.05 -3.49
C HIS A 75 32.40 3.53 -4.25
N GLY A 76 31.82 4.66 -3.87
CA GLY A 76 30.74 5.28 -4.60
C GLY A 76 31.15 5.70 -6.01
N PRO A 77 30.18 6.08 -6.86
CA PRO A 77 30.44 6.44 -8.24
C PRO A 77 31.50 7.55 -8.31
N PRO A 78 32.56 7.38 -9.13
CA PRO A 78 33.68 8.32 -9.21
C PRO A 78 33.29 9.65 -9.85
N ASP A 79 32.14 9.68 -10.53
CA ASP A 79 31.72 10.81 -11.34
C ASP A 79 31.03 11.88 -10.49
N ARG A 80 31.80 12.91 -10.14
CA ARG A 80 31.41 14.05 -9.29
C ARG A 80 30.29 14.91 -9.88
N GLU A 81 29.90 14.70 -11.13
CA GLU A 81 28.71 15.31 -11.74
C GLU A 81 27.42 14.84 -11.06
N HIS A 82 27.42 13.65 -10.48
CA HIS A 82 26.36 13.18 -9.59
C HIS A 82 26.70 13.62 -8.16
N MET A 83 26.33 14.86 -7.81
CA MET A 83 26.39 15.38 -6.44
C MET A 83 25.40 14.64 -5.52
N CYS A 84 25.63 13.34 -5.32
CA CYS A 84 24.93 12.53 -4.34
C CYS A 84 25.43 12.94 -2.96
N ALA A 85 24.57 13.61 -2.20
CA ALA A 85 24.77 13.86 -0.79
C ALA A 85 24.37 12.61 -0.01
N VAL A 86 25.30 12.10 0.78
CA VAL A 86 25.05 11.02 1.76
C VAL A 86 25.24 11.61 3.14
N GLY A 87 24.26 11.37 4.01
CA GLY A 87 24.30 11.88 5.37
C GLY A 87 23.42 11.09 6.32
N PHE A 88 23.69 11.24 7.61
CA PHE A 88 22.87 10.66 8.66
C PHE A 88 21.54 11.41 8.77
N SER A 89 20.49 10.66 9.10
CA SER A 89 19.22 11.22 9.56
C SER A 89 19.43 11.99 10.87
N LEU A 90 18.54 12.94 11.13
CA LEU A 90 18.51 13.68 12.40
C LEU A 90 18.08 12.81 13.57
N LEU A 91 17.35 11.73 13.32
CA LEU A 91 16.84 10.84 14.35
C LEU A 91 17.13 9.39 13.95
N ASP A 92 17.38 8.56 14.96
CA ASP A 92 17.34 7.13 14.78
C ASP A 92 15.92 6.70 14.40
N THR A 93 15.82 5.77 13.46
CA THR A 93 14.54 5.15 13.13
C THR A 93 14.30 4.05 14.16
N PRO A 94 13.30 4.19 15.05
CA PRO A 94 13.01 3.19 16.05
C PRO A 94 12.54 1.89 15.38
N ARG A 95 12.99 0.77 15.92
CA ARG A 95 12.78 -0.57 15.38
C ARG A 95 11.35 -1.08 15.62
N GLU A 96 10.74 -0.63 16.71
CA GLU A 96 9.34 -0.86 16.97
C GLU A 96 8.54 0.08 16.09
N SER A 97 7.77 -0.46 15.15
CA SER A 97 6.62 0.24 14.63
C SER A 97 5.75 0.57 15.83
N ALA A 98 5.90 1.77 16.37
CA ALA A 98 4.85 2.42 17.12
C ALA A 98 3.70 2.51 16.12
N HIS A 99 2.88 1.45 16.07
CA HIS A 99 1.66 1.46 15.31
C HIS A 99 0.98 2.75 15.70
N LEU A 100 0.49 3.50 14.71
CA LEU A 100 -0.39 4.62 14.98
C LEU A 100 -1.51 4.06 15.84
N ALA A 101 -1.46 4.32 17.14
CA ALA A 101 -2.46 3.87 18.07
C ALA A 101 -3.74 4.52 17.59
N VAL A 102 -4.64 3.72 17.02
CA VAL A 102 -5.93 4.22 16.58
C VAL A 102 -6.58 4.77 17.84
N PRO A 103 -6.85 6.08 17.92
CA PRO A 103 -7.52 6.64 19.07
C PRO A 103 -8.78 5.83 19.32
N ALA A 104 -9.03 5.43 20.58
CA ALA A 104 -10.20 4.65 20.93
C ALA A 104 -11.43 5.27 20.27
N ALA A 105 -12.17 4.48 19.48
CA ALA A 105 -13.23 4.97 18.61
C ALA A 105 -14.23 5.80 19.42
N ARG A 106 -14.13 7.13 19.33
CA ARG A 106 -15.14 8.03 19.86
C ARG A 106 -16.31 7.98 18.89
N ARG A 107 -17.35 7.21 19.24
CA ARG A 107 -18.66 7.29 18.60
C ARG A 107 -19.25 8.67 18.90
N LEU A 108 -18.85 9.67 18.10
CA LEU A 108 -19.66 10.86 17.94
C LEU A 108 -20.88 10.41 17.15
N LEU A 109 -21.96 10.07 17.85
CA LEU A 109 -23.27 10.04 17.24
C LEU A 109 -23.52 11.46 16.74
N LEU A 110 -23.22 11.69 15.46
CA LEU A 110 -23.79 12.79 14.72
C LEU A 110 -25.27 12.45 14.60
N VAL A 111 -26.02 12.78 15.66
CA VAL A 111 -27.47 12.88 15.57
C VAL A 111 -27.71 14.14 14.75
N SER A 112 -27.52 14.06 13.43
CA SER A 112 -28.27 14.96 12.59
C SER A 112 -29.74 14.70 12.94
N PRO A 113 -30.53 15.73 13.27
CA PRO A 113 -31.97 15.52 13.31
C PRO A 113 -32.35 14.91 11.94
N PRO A 114 -33.18 13.85 11.90
CA PRO A 114 -33.62 13.31 10.63
C PRO A 114 -34.19 14.48 9.84
N GLN A 115 -33.65 14.72 8.64
CA GLN A 115 -34.24 15.71 7.74
C GLN A 115 -35.67 15.24 7.50
N SER A 116 -36.65 15.97 8.05
CA SER A 116 -38.03 15.80 7.66
C SER A 116 -38.07 15.95 6.14
N PRO A 117 -38.62 14.97 5.41
CA PRO A 117 -38.62 15.06 3.97
C PRO A 117 -39.44 16.29 3.54
N PRO A 118 -39.19 16.85 2.35
CA PRO A 118 -39.89 18.03 1.86
C PRO A 118 -41.41 17.86 1.96
N PRO A 119 -42.19 18.94 2.10
CA PRO A 119 -43.66 18.86 2.17
C PRO A 119 -44.31 18.13 0.98
N GLU A 120 -43.60 18.09 -0.14
CA GLU A 120 -44.00 17.46 -1.40
C GLU A 120 -43.63 15.97 -1.47
N PHE A 121 -42.96 15.43 -0.44
CA PHE A 121 -42.54 14.03 -0.40
C PHE A 121 -43.73 13.12 -0.12
N ASP A 122 -44.08 12.32 -1.11
CA ASP A 122 -45.19 11.38 -1.06
C ASP A 122 -44.73 10.03 -0.48
N PHE A 123 -44.99 9.82 0.82
CA PHE A 123 -44.68 8.56 1.51
C PHE A 123 -45.48 7.35 1.00
N SER A 124 -46.49 7.56 0.16
CA SER A 124 -47.24 6.45 -0.45
C SER A 124 -46.52 5.86 -1.67
N ARG A 125 -45.50 6.55 -2.19
CA ARG A 125 -44.64 6.03 -3.26
C ARG A 125 -43.51 5.21 -2.66
N LEU A 126 -43.45 3.94 -3.05
CA LEU A 126 -42.24 3.13 -2.87
C LEU A 126 -41.14 3.75 -3.74
N GLU A 127 -39.90 3.79 -3.23
CA GLU A 127 -38.74 4.18 -4.03
C GLU A 127 -38.74 3.40 -5.34
N ASP A 128 -38.43 4.09 -6.44
CA ASP A 128 -38.21 3.40 -7.70
C ASP A 128 -37.14 2.33 -7.47
N GLY A 129 -37.41 1.11 -7.93
CA GLY A 129 -36.43 0.04 -7.89
C GLY A 129 -35.12 0.55 -8.52
N PRO A 130 -33.95 0.06 -8.06
CA PRO A 130 -32.67 0.53 -8.53
C PRO A 130 -32.69 0.59 -10.05
N HIS A 131 -32.30 1.73 -10.64
CA HIS A 131 -32.20 1.89 -12.08
C HIS A 131 -31.35 0.75 -12.64
N ARG A 132 -32.01 -0.35 -13.03
CA ARG A 132 -31.38 -1.38 -13.82
C ARG A 132 -31.18 -0.72 -15.16
N PRO A 133 -29.94 -0.49 -15.64
CA PRO A 133 -29.76 -0.20 -17.05
C PRO A 133 -30.55 -1.28 -17.79
N ALA A 134 -31.40 -0.86 -18.73
CA ALA A 134 -32.29 -1.74 -19.48
C ALA A 134 -31.56 -3.05 -19.75
N GLN A 135 -32.13 -4.17 -19.26
CA GLN A 135 -31.57 -5.49 -19.52
C GLN A 135 -31.34 -5.58 -21.02
N VAL A 136 -30.07 -5.53 -21.42
CA VAL A 136 -29.70 -5.83 -22.80
C VAL A 136 -30.11 -7.29 -22.98
N PRO A 137 -31.07 -7.59 -23.86
CA PRO A 137 -31.53 -8.97 -24.02
C PRO A 137 -30.34 -9.80 -24.48
N GLY A 138 -29.95 -10.78 -23.66
CA GLY A 138 -29.13 -11.92 -24.03
C GLY A 138 -27.80 -11.61 -24.71
N GLN A 139 -26.86 -10.97 -24.01
CA GLN A 139 -25.46 -11.32 -24.26
C GLN A 139 -25.11 -12.51 -23.38
N ASP A 140 -25.33 -13.70 -23.92
CA ASP A 140 -24.62 -14.90 -23.47
C ASP A 140 -23.11 -14.60 -23.60
N LEU A 141 -22.51 -14.19 -22.48
CA LEU A 141 -21.07 -14.04 -22.40
C LEU A 141 -20.47 -15.45 -22.56
N PRO A 142 -19.63 -15.68 -23.58
CA PRO A 142 -19.04 -16.98 -23.79
C PRO A 142 -18.24 -17.39 -22.54
N PRO A 143 -18.45 -18.60 -22.00
CA PRO A 143 -17.74 -19.05 -20.81
C PRO A 143 -16.22 -18.98 -21.05
N GLY A 144 -15.50 -18.43 -20.07
CA GLY A 144 -14.04 -18.39 -20.09
C GLY A 144 -13.39 -17.18 -20.78
N GLN A 145 -14.14 -16.27 -21.42
CA GLN A 145 -13.53 -15.04 -21.97
C GLN A 145 -13.60 -13.85 -20.99
N PRO A 146 -12.47 -13.17 -20.72
CA PRO A 146 -12.43 -11.99 -19.87
C PRO A 146 -13.16 -10.80 -20.48
N VAL A 147 -14.08 -10.21 -19.73
CA VAL A 147 -14.89 -9.05 -20.16
C VAL A 147 -14.40 -7.81 -19.44
N THR A 148 -14.12 -6.75 -20.19
CA THR A 148 -13.73 -5.46 -19.61
C THR A 148 -14.96 -4.62 -19.33
N VAL A 149 -15.20 -4.31 -18.06
CA VAL A 149 -16.39 -3.54 -17.64
C VAL A 149 -16.09 -2.05 -17.60
N LEU A 150 -14.84 -1.67 -17.30
CA LEU A 150 -14.43 -0.28 -17.24
C LEU A 150 -12.96 -0.15 -17.64
N ALA A 151 -12.67 0.78 -18.56
CA ALA A 151 -11.33 1.15 -18.99
C ALA A 151 -11.14 2.68 -18.90
N PRO A 152 -10.96 3.23 -17.69
CA PRO A 152 -10.60 4.63 -17.52
C PRO A 152 -9.22 4.95 -18.12
N PRO A 153 -8.97 6.21 -18.52
CA PRO A 153 -7.71 6.65 -19.15
C PRO A 153 -6.49 6.61 -18.22
N THR A 154 -6.69 6.39 -16.91
CA THR A 154 -5.64 6.26 -15.89
C THR A 154 -4.99 4.86 -15.82
N GLY A 155 -5.29 3.98 -16.78
CA GLY A 155 -4.59 2.70 -16.96
C GLY A 155 -5.09 1.55 -16.09
N ALA A 156 -5.92 1.79 -15.07
CA ALA A 156 -6.54 0.74 -14.28
C ALA A 156 -7.74 0.14 -15.03
N LYS A 157 -7.66 -1.13 -15.42
CA LYS A 157 -8.70 -1.84 -16.18
C LYS A 157 -9.42 -2.83 -15.27
N ILE A 158 -10.76 -2.75 -15.19
CA ILE A 158 -11.56 -3.74 -14.47
C ILE A 158 -11.96 -4.83 -15.45
N VAL A 159 -11.42 -6.03 -15.24
CA VAL A 159 -11.69 -7.23 -16.04
C VAL A 159 -12.41 -8.25 -15.18
N LEU A 160 -13.59 -8.70 -15.63
CA LEU A 160 -14.32 -9.80 -15.01
C LEU A 160 -14.00 -11.09 -15.75
N HIS A 161 -13.66 -12.13 -15.00
CA HIS A 161 -13.56 -13.49 -15.49
C HIS A 161 -14.85 -14.23 -15.10
N PRO A 162 -15.77 -14.47 -16.04
CA PRO A 162 -16.97 -15.26 -15.73
C PRO A 162 -16.53 -16.69 -15.41
N CYS A 163 -16.81 -17.16 -14.19
CA CYS A 163 -16.69 -18.57 -13.86
C CYS A 163 -17.67 -19.38 -14.73
N GLU A 164 -17.28 -20.59 -15.13
CA GLU A 164 -18.18 -21.54 -15.75
C GLU A 164 -19.39 -21.73 -14.84
N SER A 165 -20.55 -21.21 -15.26
CA SER A 165 -21.78 -21.37 -14.50
C SER A 165 -22.15 -22.84 -14.49
N LEU A 166 -22.18 -23.44 -13.30
CA LEU A 166 -23.04 -24.58 -13.04
C LEU A 166 -24.47 -24.13 -13.38
N ALA A 167 -25.02 -24.71 -14.45
CA ALA A 167 -26.37 -24.46 -14.92
C ALA A 167 -27.37 -24.73 -13.77
N GLY A 168 -27.81 -23.65 -13.13
CA GLY A 168 -28.80 -23.68 -12.07
C GLY A 168 -29.09 -22.24 -11.67
N ALA A 169 -30.30 -21.77 -11.96
CA ALA A 169 -30.75 -20.44 -11.60
C ALA A 169 -30.57 -20.24 -10.08
N ALA A 170 -29.53 -19.50 -9.69
CA ALA A 170 -29.33 -19.06 -8.32
C ALA A 170 -30.36 -17.95 -8.04
N SER A 171 -31.59 -18.35 -7.72
CA SER A 171 -32.58 -17.45 -7.14
C SER A 171 -32.14 -17.09 -5.73
N VAL A 172 -32.04 -15.78 -5.46
CA VAL A 172 -31.71 -15.21 -4.14
C VAL A 172 -32.69 -15.68 -3.05
N GLU A 173 -33.88 -16.13 -3.44
CA GLU A 173 -34.89 -16.67 -2.52
C GLU A 173 -34.49 -18.01 -1.85
N HIS A 174 -33.47 -18.70 -2.37
CA HIS A 174 -33.03 -19.99 -1.82
C HIS A 174 -31.78 -19.89 -0.93
N VAL A 175 -31.19 -18.71 -0.78
CA VAL A 175 -30.09 -18.49 0.18
C VAL A 175 -30.70 -18.16 1.54
N HIS A 176 -31.18 -19.20 2.23
CA HIS A 176 -31.39 -19.11 3.67
C HIS A 176 -30.02 -18.86 4.31
N THR A 177 -29.77 -17.64 4.75
CA THR A 177 -28.68 -17.36 5.68
C THR A 177 -29.02 -18.13 6.96
N THR A 178 -28.33 -19.24 7.20
CA THR A 178 -28.36 -19.87 8.51
C THR A 178 -27.97 -18.81 9.53
N LEU A 179 -28.73 -18.78 10.63
CA LEU A 179 -28.75 -17.75 11.67
C LEU A 179 -27.38 -17.09 11.93
N PRO A 180 -27.36 -15.76 12.22
CA PRO A 180 -26.12 -15.09 12.57
C PRO A 180 -25.43 -15.82 13.73
N PRO A 181 -24.08 -15.90 13.72
CA PRO A 181 -23.34 -16.54 14.80
C PRO A 181 -23.74 -15.89 16.13
N ARG A 182 -24.01 -16.74 17.14
CA ARG A 182 -24.36 -16.26 18.49
C ARG A 182 -23.28 -15.31 19.00
N SER A 183 -23.71 -14.13 19.43
CA SER A 183 -22.86 -13.13 20.05
C SER A 183 -22.39 -13.65 21.41
N VAL A 184 -21.08 -13.54 21.67
CA VAL A 184 -20.49 -13.81 23.00
C VAL A 184 -20.91 -12.80 24.08
N PHE A 185 -21.70 -11.79 23.70
CA PHE A 185 -22.24 -10.78 24.62
C PHE A 185 -23.70 -11.06 25.02
N ASP A 186 -24.32 -12.14 24.51
CA ASP A 186 -25.72 -12.47 24.79
C ASP A 186 -25.89 -13.42 26.00
N ASP A 187 -24.79 -13.80 26.67
CA ASP A 187 -24.82 -14.60 27.91
C ASP A 187 -24.69 -13.67 29.15
N GLU A 188 -25.77 -12.94 29.48
CA GLU A 188 -26.08 -12.42 30.83
C GLU A 188 -27.57 -12.62 31.17
#